data_AF-A0A2A6M3M9-F1
#
_entry.id   AF-A0A2A6M3M9-F1
#
_cell.length_a   1.000
_cell.length_b   1.000
_cell.length_c   1.000
_cell.angle_alpha   90.00
_cell.angle_beta   90.00
_cell.angle_gamma   90.00
#
_symmetry.space_group_name_H-M   'P 1'
#
loop_
_entity.id
_entity.type
_entity.pdbx_description
1 polymer ?
#
loop_
_entity_poly.entity_id
_entity_poly.type
_entity_poly.pdbx_seq_one_letter_code
_entity_poly.pdbx_strand_id
1 'polypeptide(L)' 'MCPSIDYHTLPLSPDDLNVLQRILDREIGARHVSNDSDEADELARRLIELFQTGVRNEDALREMVKAA' A
#
# COMPACT_ATOMS: atom_id res chain seq x y z
N MET A 1 -26.02 14.93 6.05
CA MET A 1 -24.96 13.92 6.25
C MET A 1 -23.82 14.24 5.30
N CYS A 2 -22.59 14.31 5.79
CA CYS A 2 -21.42 14.28 4.90
C CYS A 2 -21.38 12.88 4.27
N PRO A 3 -21.21 12.73 2.94
CA PRO A 3 -21.00 11.41 2.35
C PRO A 3 -19.68 10.87 2.90
N SER A 4 -19.74 9.70 3.54
CA SER A 4 -18.55 8.91 3.81
C SER A 4 -17.90 8.65 2.46
N ILE A 5 -16.76 9.28 2.19
CA ILE A 5 -16.06 9.08 0.92
C ILE A 5 -15.61 7.62 0.90
N ASP A 6 -16.25 6.81 0.05
CA ASP A 6 -15.88 5.42 -0.17
C ASP A 6 -14.59 5.38 -1.02
N TYR A 7 -13.45 5.50 -0.34
CA TYR A 7 -12.12 5.40 -0.95
C TYR A 7 -11.87 4.05 -1.66
N HIS A 8 -12.71 3.05 -1.38
CA HIS A 8 -12.72 1.76 -2.04
C HIS A 8 -13.24 1.80 -3.49
N THR A 9 -14.01 2.83 -3.85
CA THR A 9 -14.55 3.04 -5.20
C THR A 9 -13.77 4.06 -6.02
N LEU A 10 -12.82 4.75 -5.39
CA LEU A 10 -11.96 5.71 -6.06
C LEU A 10 -10.88 4.96 -6.86
N PRO A 11 -10.77 5.20 -8.18
CA PRO A 11 -9.72 4.59 -8.98
C PRO A 11 -8.35 5.05 -8.45
N LEU A 12 -7.45 4.08 -8.27
CA LEU A 12 -6.04 4.38 -7.97
C LEU A 12 -5.46 5.15 -9.15
N SER A 13 -4.98 6.36 -8.90
CA SER A 13 -4.27 7.11 -9.93
C SER A 13 -2.89 6.47 -10.16
N PRO A 14 -2.29 6.65 -11.36
CA PRO A 14 -0.94 6.18 -11.60
C PRO A 14 0.08 6.76 -10.61
N ASP A 15 -0.17 7.98 -10.11
CA ASP A 15 0.64 8.60 -9.05
C ASP A 15 0.54 7.84 -7.72
N ASP A 16 -0.69 7.44 -7.34
CA ASP A 16 -0.94 6.64 -6.13
C ASP A 16 -0.25 5.27 -6.23
N LEU A 17 -0.35 4.61 -7.38
CA LEU A 17 0.34 3.34 -7.63
C LEU A 17 1.87 3.49 -7.54
N ASN A 18 2.42 4.60 -8.02
CA ASN A 18 3.85 4.87 -7.94
C ASN A 18 4.30 5.05 -6.48
N VAL A 19 3.49 5.71 -5.65
CA VAL A 19 3.74 5.81 -4.20
C VAL A 19 3.72 4.43 -3.55
N LEU A 20 2.68 3.63 -3.81
CA LEU A 20 2.56 2.27 -3.25
C LEU A 20 3.74 1.38 -3.68
N GLN A 21 4.14 1.46 -4.95
CA GLN A 21 5.25 0.68 -5.49
C GLN A 21 6.59 1.07 -4.85
N ARG A 22 6.87 2.36 -4.63
CA ARG A 22 8.07 2.80 -3.90
C ARG A 22 8.13 2.26 -2.47
N ILE A 23 7.00 2.24 -1.77
CA ILE A 23 6.93 1.70 -0.40
C ILE A 23 7.23 0.20 -0.44
N LEU A 24 6.60 -0.51 -1.38
CA LEU A 24 6.79 -1.94 -1.57
C LEU A 24 8.25 -2.28 -1.88
N ASP A 25 8.87 -1.64 -2.89
CA ASP A 25 10.28 -1.83 -3.25
C ASP A 25 11.22 -1.62 -2.06
N ARG A 26 10.93 -0.60 -1.24
CA ARG A 26 11.72 -0.29 -0.06
C ARG A 26 11.59 -1.38 1.01
N GLU A 27 10.39 -1.91 1.25
CA GLU A 27 10.18 -2.96 2.24
C GLU A 27 10.70 -4.32 1.77
N ILE A 28 10.53 -4.67 0.49
CA ILE A 28 11.12 -5.85 -0.14
C ILE A 28 12.65 -5.79 -0.05
N GLY A 29 13.24 -4.64 -0.38
CA GLY A 29 14.68 -4.40 -0.24
C GLY A 29 15.15 -4.47 1.22
N ALA A 30 14.38 -3.96 2.18
CA ALA A 30 14.71 -4.02 3.60
C ALA A 30 14.61 -5.44 4.18
N ARG A 31 13.63 -6.23 3.73
CA ARG A 31 13.41 -7.62 4.17
C ARG A 31 14.22 -8.64 3.36
N HIS A 32 14.93 -8.23 2.31
CA HIS A 32 15.63 -9.11 1.37
C HIS A 32 14.69 -10.15 0.72
N VAL A 33 13.42 -9.77 0.52
CA VAL A 33 12.41 -10.60 -0.14
C VAL A 33 12.58 -10.45 -1.64
N SER A 34 12.20 -11.46 -2.42
CA SER A 34 12.15 -11.31 -3.88
C SER A 34 10.83 -10.67 -4.28
N ASN A 35 10.85 -9.75 -5.26
CA ASN A 35 9.63 -9.11 -5.75
C ASN A 35 8.60 -10.08 -6.34
N ASP A 36 9.04 -11.28 -6.72
CA ASP A 36 8.20 -12.37 -7.24
C ASP A 36 7.77 -13.39 -6.16
N SER A 37 8.02 -13.09 -4.88
CA SER A 37 7.62 -13.97 -3.78
C SER A 37 6.19 -13.68 -3.33
N ASP A 38 5.51 -14.71 -2.83
CA ASP A 38 4.18 -14.58 -2.22
C ASP A 38 4.12 -13.47 -1.15
N GLU A 39 5.22 -13.27 -0.42
CA GLU A 39 5.35 -12.22 0.58
C GLU A 39 5.32 -10.79 -0.03
N ALA A 40 5.93 -10.59 -1.20
CA ALA A 40 5.85 -9.31 -1.92
C ALA A 40 4.43 -9.05 -2.44
N ASP A 41 3.76 -10.10 -2.95
CA ASP A 41 2.37 -10.03 -3.39
C ASP A 41 1.41 -9.72 -2.24
N GLU A 42 1.63 -10.32 -1.06
CA GLU A 42 0.86 -10.03 0.15
C GLU A 42 1.05 -8.59 0.61
N LEU A 43 2.29 -8.10 0.66
CA LEU A 43 2.60 -6.70 0.99
C LEU A 43 1.95 -5.72 0.02
N ALA A 44 2.01 -6.00 -1.29
CA ALA A 44 1.38 -5.18 -2.32
C ALA A 44 -0.14 -5.10 -2.14
N ARG A 45 -0.79 -6.26 -1.92
CA ARG A 45 -2.23 -6.33 -1.67
C ARG A 45 -2.61 -5.54 -0.42
N ARG A 46 -1.83 -5.69 0.67
CA ARG A 46 -2.07 -4.99 1.93
C ARG A 46 -1.95 -3.47 1.79
N LEU A 47 -0.94 -2.99 1.06
CA LEU A 47 -0.76 -1.57 0.76
C LEU A 47 -1.97 -1.00 0.01
N ILE A 48 -2.49 -1.73 -0.98
CA ILE A 48 -3.67 -1.32 -1.75
C ILE A 48 -4.92 -1.27 -0.86
N GLU A 49 -5.14 -2.29 -0.02
CA GLU A 49 -6.28 -2.31 0.92
C GLU A 49 -6.22 -1.10 1.86
N LEU A 50 -5.07 -0.84 2.48
CA LEU A 50 -4.89 0.29 3.39
C LEU A 50 -5.16 1.62 2.68
N PHE A 51 -4.67 1.77 1.44
CA PHE A 51 -4.94 2.96 0.64
C PHE A 51 -6.43 3.14 0.35
N GLN A 52 -7.13 2.06 0.03
CA GLN A 52 -8.57 2.02 -0.21
C GLN A 52 -9.41 2.25 1.05
N THR A 53 -8.85 2.04 2.26
CA THR A 53 -9.50 2.46 3.51
C THR A 53 -9.33 3.95 3.83
N GLY A 54 -8.53 4.67 3.04
CA GLY A 54 -8.27 6.11 3.20
C GLY A 54 -6.90 6.44 3.80
N VAL A 55 -6.04 5.44 4.06
CA VAL A 55 -4.67 5.67 4.54
C VAL A 55 -3.79 6.06 3.36
N ARG A 56 -3.55 7.36 3.16
CA ARG A 56 -2.71 7.90 2.07
C ARG A 56 -1.32 8.37 2.51
N ASN A 57 -1.05 8.33 3.81
CA ASN A 57 0.24 8.76 4.34
C ASN A 57 1.26 7.63 4.15
N GLU A 58 2.34 7.91 3.41
CA GLU A 58 3.43 6.97 3.12
C GLU A 58 4.05 6.38 4.39
N ASP A 59 4.35 7.20 5.40
CA ASP A 59 4.92 6.71 6.67
C ASP A 59 3.93 5.83 7.42
N ALA A 60 2.63 6.17 7.41
CA ALA A 60 1.60 5.35 8.06
C ALA A 60 1.42 4.01 7.36
N LEU A 61 1.34 4.00 6.03
CA LEU A 61 1.27 2.78 5.22
C LEU A 61 2.46 1.88 5.52
N ARG A 62 3.65 2.46 5.53
CA ARG A 62 4.89 1.76 5.83
C ARG A 62 4.88 1.12 7.21
N GLU A 63 4.54 1.87 8.26
CA GLU A 63 4.49 1.31 9.61
C GLU A 63 3.44 0.20 9.74
N MET A 64 2.32 0.32 9.03
CA MET A 64 1.26 -0.70 9.04
C MET A 64 1.67 -2.00 8.34
N VAL A 65 2.38 -1.92 7.20
CA VAL A 65 2.88 -3.13 6.53
C VAL A 65 4.11 -3.71 7.21
N LYS A 66 4.89 -2.88 7.92
CA LYS A 66 6.03 -3.34 8.70
C LYS A 66 5.60 -4.15 9.93
N ALA A 67 4.42 -3.82 10.49
CA ALA A 67 3.81 -4.51 11.61
C ALA A 67 3.03 -5.78 11.22
N ALA A 68 2.89 -6.05 9.91
CA ALA A 68 2.38 -7.30 9.36
C ALA A 68 3.53 -8.28 9.11
#